data_AF-A0A9P6E343-F1
#
_entry.id   AF-A0A9P6E343-F1
#
_cell.length_a   1.000
_cell.length_b   1.000
_cell.length_c   1.000
_cell.angle_alpha   90.00
_cell.angle_beta   90.00
_cell.angle_gamma   90.00
#
_symmetry.space_group_name_H-M   'P 1'
#
loop_
_entity.id
_entity.type
_entity.pdbx_description
1 polymer ?
#
loop_
_entity_poly.entity_id
_entity_poly.type
_entity_poly.pdbx_seq_one_letter_code
_entity_poly.pdbx_strand_id
1 'polypeptide(L)'
;LAKNVQQELVYTSLRTVTDAIEIWYDPNPTFSIIEEDSVFVKSFFAIPDKEIESKLHLQSPWLLRLKLDRSKMIDRKLLMQYVAGRIAESFKTDLFVIWSEDNAEKLVI
;
A
#
# COMPACT_ATOMS: atom_id res chain seq x y z
N LEU A 1 10.88 -27.20 6.22
CA LEU A 1 10.07 -27.84 5.16
C LEU A 1 8.57 -27.73 5.44
N ALA A 2 8.03 -28.32 6.51
CA ALA A 2 6.58 -28.27 6.81
C ALA A 2 6.00 -26.84 6.90
N LYS A 3 6.68 -25.90 7.57
CA LYS A 3 6.21 -24.51 7.70
C LYS A 3 6.13 -23.75 6.37
N ASN A 4 7.00 -24.05 5.40
CA ASN A 4 6.97 -23.41 4.09
C ASN A 4 5.77 -23.89 3.27
N VAL A 5 5.52 -25.20 3.25
CA VAL A 5 4.37 -25.80 2.55
C VAL A 5 3.05 -25.31 3.15
N GLN A 6 2.99 -25.20 4.48
CA GLN A 6 1.83 -24.62 5.14
C GLN A 6 1.59 -23.17 4.69
N GLN A 7 2.65 -22.35 4.61
CA GLN A 7 2.53 -20.95 4.19
C GLN A 7 2.05 -20.81 2.73
N GLU A 8 2.50 -21.68 1.83
CA GLU A 8 2.07 -21.68 0.41
C GLU A 8 0.61 -22.10 0.21
N LEU A 9 0.10 -22.99 1.06
CA LEU A 9 -1.26 -23.53 0.94
C LEU A 9 -2.31 -22.71 1.71
N VAL A 10 -1.89 -21.87 2.64
CA VAL A 10 -2.82 -21.08 3.45
C VAL A 10 -3.44 -19.97 2.61
N TYR A 11 -4.75 -20.06 2.44
CA TYR A 11 -5.53 -18.99 1.84
C TYR A 11 -5.33 -17.69 2.61
N THR A 12 -4.72 -16.72 1.93
CA THR A 12 -4.47 -15.39 2.46
C THR A 12 -5.16 -14.38 1.57
N SER A 13 -6.00 -13.55 2.17
CA SER A 13 -6.70 -12.44 1.49
C SER A 13 -6.30 -11.13 2.13
N LEU A 14 -6.54 -10.01 1.43
CA LEU A 14 -6.28 -8.68 1.97
C LEU A 14 -6.95 -8.50 3.35
N ARG A 15 -8.22 -8.92 3.47
CA ARG A 15 -8.97 -8.94 4.73
C ARG A 15 -8.24 -9.64 5.88
N THR A 16 -7.55 -10.74 5.60
CA THR A 16 -6.88 -11.50 6.68
C THR A 16 -5.64 -10.80 7.23
N VAL A 17 -5.00 -9.94 6.44
CA VAL A 17 -3.76 -9.23 6.81
C VAL A 17 -3.97 -7.75 7.13
N THR A 18 -5.13 -7.18 6.79
CA THR A 18 -5.49 -5.81 7.17
C THR A 18 -5.86 -5.72 8.64
N ASP A 19 -5.29 -4.72 9.32
CA ASP A 19 -5.60 -4.34 10.70
C ASP A 19 -6.72 -3.28 10.72
N ALA A 20 -6.59 -2.23 9.90
CA ALA A 20 -7.60 -1.17 9.81
C ALA A 20 -7.74 -0.64 8.38
N ILE A 21 -8.92 -0.07 8.09
CA ILE A 21 -9.26 0.59 6.83
C ILE A 21 -9.82 1.96 7.16
N GLU A 22 -9.30 2.98 6.48
CA GLU A 22 -9.69 4.37 6.68
C GLU A 22 -10.00 5.01 5.32
N ILE A 23 -10.95 5.93 5.30
CA ILE A 23 -11.25 6.75 4.12
C ILE A 23 -11.04 8.20 4.52
N TRP A 24 -10.19 8.88 3.76
CA TRP A 24 -9.82 10.27 3.98
C TRP A 24 -10.16 11.11 2.75
N TYR A 25 -10.50 12.37 2.99
CA TYR A 25 -10.50 13.38 1.95
C TYR A 25 -9.13 14.05 1.93
N ASP A 26 -8.30 13.68 0.96
CA ASP A 26 -6.93 14.15 0.80
C ASP A 26 -6.76 14.77 -0.60
N PRO A 27 -7.01 16.09 -0.74
CA PRO A 27 -7.14 16.72 -2.04
C PRO A 27 -5.81 16.95 -2.77
N ASN A 28 -4.67 16.83 -2.08
CA ASN A 28 -3.36 17.04 -2.68
C ASN A 28 -2.69 15.68 -2.97
N PRO A 29 -2.46 15.32 -4.23
CA PRO A 29 -1.90 14.00 -4.55
C PRO A 29 -0.41 13.88 -4.20
N THR A 30 0.29 14.97 -3.97
CA THR A 30 1.75 14.99 -3.69
C THR A 30 2.11 15.14 -2.21
N PHE A 31 1.12 15.47 -1.38
CA PHE A 31 1.28 15.64 0.06
C PHE A 31 0.07 15.08 0.76
N SER A 32 0.29 14.26 1.80
CA SER A 32 -0.83 13.80 2.60
C SER A 32 -1.11 14.72 3.79
N ILE A 33 -2.40 14.90 4.10
CA ILE A 33 -2.86 15.51 5.36
C ILE A 33 -2.58 14.60 6.58
N ILE A 34 -2.31 13.32 6.33
CA ILE A 34 -1.99 12.33 7.36
C ILE A 34 -0.51 12.49 7.72
N GLU A 35 -0.23 13.00 8.91
CA GLU A 35 1.13 13.36 9.34
C GLU A 35 2.10 12.16 9.29
N GLU A 36 1.64 10.97 9.70
CA GLU A 36 2.43 9.74 9.68
C GLU A 36 2.80 9.26 8.27
N ASP A 37 2.02 9.65 7.25
CA ASP A 37 2.25 9.23 5.87
C ASP A 37 3.02 10.29 5.07
N SER A 38 3.00 11.54 5.54
CA SER A 38 3.55 12.71 4.85
C SER A 38 5.00 12.51 4.38
N VAL A 39 5.84 11.88 5.21
CA VAL A 39 7.27 11.68 4.90
C VAL A 39 7.46 10.71 3.74
N PHE A 40 6.76 9.57 3.72
CA PHE A 40 6.95 8.58 2.67
C PHE A 40 6.27 9.02 1.37
N VAL A 41 5.10 9.64 1.43
CA VAL A 41 4.40 10.19 0.26
C VAL A 41 5.27 11.25 -0.41
N LYS A 42 5.82 12.19 0.38
CA LYS A 42 6.72 13.21 -0.15
C LYS A 42 7.99 12.61 -0.76
N SER A 43 8.54 11.57 -0.14
CA SER A 43 9.74 10.87 -0.66
C SER A 43 9.44 10.16 -1.98
N PHE A 44 8.25 9.57 -2.13
CA PHE A 44 7.81 8.93 -3.37
C PHE A 44 7.76 9.93 -4.53
N PHE A 45 7.22 11.13 -4.30
CA PHE A 45 7.13 12.18 -5.33
C PHE A 45 8.40 13.05 -5.46
N ALA A 46 9.44 12.82 -4.65
CA ALA A 46 10.69 13.57 -4.73
C ALA A 46 11.49 13.23 -6.00
N ILE A 47 11.29 12.04 -6.56
CA ILE A 47 11.90 11.60 -7.82
C ILE A 47 10.89 11.84 -8.95
N PRO A 48 11.19 12.74 -9.90
CA PRO A 48 10.28 13.01 -11.02
C PRO A 48 10.09 11.77 -11.89
N ASP A 49 8.84 11.38 -12.11
CA ASP A 49 8.44 10.33 -13.04
C ASP A 49 7.39 10.88 -14.00
N LYS A 50 7.75 10.96 -15.28
CA LYS A 50 6.90 11.54 -16.33
C LYS A 50 5.58 10.78 -16.50
N GLU A 51 5.56 9.46 -16.27
CA GLU A 51 4.34 8.69 -16.38
C GLU A 51 3.39 9.03 -15.23
N ILE A 52 3.91 9.12 -14.01
CA ILE A 52 3.13 9.48 -12.81
C ILE A 52 2.62 10.91 -12.91
N GLU A 53 3.48 11.87 -13.27
CA GLU A 53 3.12 13.28 -13.45
C GLU A 53 1.99 13.46 -14.47
N SER A 54 2.05 12.71 -15.59
CA SER A 54 1.01 12.77 -16.63
C SER A 54 -0.36 12.30 -16.13
N LYS A 55 -0.40 11.42 -15.12
CA LYS A 55 -1.63 10.84 -14.56
C LYS A 55 -2.08 11.48 -13.25
N LEU A 56 -1.28 12.37 -12.68
CA LEU A 56 -1.53 12.99 -11.37
C LEU A 56 -2.89 13.71 -11.30
N HIS A 57 -3.28 14.38 -12.39
CA HIS A 57 -4.55 15.09 -12.50
C HIS A 57 -5.80 14.18 -12.55
N LEU A 58 -5.61 12.86 -12.75
CA LEU A 58 -6.69 11.87 -12.76
C LEU A 58 -6.96 11.29 -11.38
N GLN A 59 -6.14 11.62 -10.38
CA GLN A 59 -6.28 11.10 -9.03
C GLN A 59 -7.50 11.71 -8.34
N SER A 60 -8.29 10.84 -7.70
CA SER A 60 -9.41 11.23 -6.86
C SER A 60 -8.91 11.92 -5.59
N PRO A 61 -9.62 12.92 -5.06
CA PRO A 61 -9.31 13.50 -3.75
C PRO A 61 -9.68 12.58 -2.57
N TRP A 62 -10.21 11.38 -2.86
CA TRP A 62 -10.52 10.37 -1.86
C TRP A 62 -9.39 9.36 -1.73
N LEU A 63 -8.80 9.30 -0.54
CA LEU A 63 -7.75 8.35 -0.18
C LEU A 63 -8.37 7.17 0.58
N LEU A 64 -8.19 5.96 0.05
CA LEU A 64 -8.44 4.71 0.77
C LEU A 64 -7.13 4.24 1.37
N ARG A 65 -7.05 4.22 2.69
CA ARG A 65 -5.84 3.87 3.43
C ARG A 65 -5.99 2.54 4.14
N LEU A 66 -5.05 1.64 3.91
CA LEU A 66 -5.02 0.30 4.52
C LEU A 66 -3.83 0.21 5.48
N LYS A 67 -4.12 -0.13 6.74
CA LYS A 67 -3.09 -0.52 7.71
C LYS A 67 -2.98 -2.03 7.72
N LEU A 68 -1.79 -2.57 7.48
CA LEU A 68 -1.53 -4.01 7.51
C LEU A 68 -0.91 -4.44 8.84
N ASP A 69 -1.31 -5.63 9.30
CA ASP A 69 -0.78 -6.26 10.50
C ASP A 69 0.60 -6.88 10.20
N ARG A 70 1.65 -6.30 10.79
CA ARG A 70 3.04 -6.76 10.63
C ARG A 70 3.22 -8.23 11.03
N SER A 71 2.61 -8.66 12.13
CA SER A 71 2.78 -10.02 12.63
C SER A 71 2.22 -11.03 11.62
N LYS A 72 1.06 -10.72 11.03
CA LYS A 72 0.45 -11.56 9.99
C LYS A 72 1.23 -11.53 8.68
N MET A 73 1.74 -10.37 8.28
CA MET A 73 2.59 -10.24 7.09
C MET A 73 3.86 -11.11 7.22
N ILE A 74 4.54 -11.07 8.38
CA ILE A 74 5.72 -11.90 8.66
C ILE A 74 5.36 -13.38 8.72
N ASP A 75 4.28 -13.75 9.39
CA ASP A 75 3.84 -15.17 9.49
C ASP A 75 3.52 -15.77 8.11
N ARG A 76 3.04 -14.94 7.19
CA ARG A 76 2.74 -15.33 5.79
C ARG A 76 3.89 -15.06 4.81
N LYS A 77 5.03 -14.52 5.27
CA LYS A 77 6.17 -14.11 4.42
C LYS A 77 5.77 -13.20 3.24
N LEU A 78 4.88 -12.26 3.51
CA LEU A 78 4.45 -11.28 2.51
C LEU A 78 5.32 -10.03 2.61
N LEU A 79 5.71 -9.52 1.44
CA LEU A 79 6.38 -8.22 1.29
C LEU A 79 5.34 -7.17 0.88
N MET A 80 5.54 -5.92 1.31
CA MET A 80 4.65 -4.81 0.94
C MET A 80 4.54 -4.64 -0.58
N GLN A 81 5.67 -4.71 -1.29
CA GLN A 81 5.69 -4.64 -2.75
C GLN A 81 4.86 -5.76 -3.40
N TYR A 82 4.89 -6.97 -2.84
CA TYR A 82 4.08 -8.08 -3.35
C TYR A 82 2.59 -7.80 -3.17
N VAL A 83 2.17 -7.38 -1.97
CA VAL A 83 0.76 -7.09 -1.70
C VAL A 83 0.25 -5.93 -2.56
N ALA A 84 0.98 -4.82 -2.61
CA ALA A 84 0.63 -3.66 -3.42
C ALA A 84 0.57 -3.99 -4.92
N GLY A 85 1.54 -4.77 -5.43
CA GLY A 85 1.54 -5.24 -6.82
C GLY A 85 0.30 -6.08 -7.14
N ARG A 86 -0.09 -7.00 -6.26
CA ARG A 86 -1.31 -7.81 -6.44
C ARG A 86 -2.59 -6.98 -6.41
N ILE A 87 -2.64 -5.91 -5.61
CA ILE A 87 -3.75 -4.95 -5.63
C ILE A 87 -3.79 -4.22 -6.97
N ALA A 88 -2.68 -3.62 -7.40
CA ALA A 88 -2.60 -2.89 -8.66
C ALA A 88 -2.97 -3.78 -9.87
N GLU A 89 -2.50 -5.03 -9.92
CA GLU A 89 -2.85 -5.99 -10.97
C GLU A 89 -4.37 -6.31 -11.00
N SER A 90 -5.01 -6.38 -9.82
CA SER A 90 -6.43 -6.72 -9.71
C SER A 90 -7.33 -5.58 -10.20
N PHE A 91 -6.91 -4.32 -10.01
CA PHE A 91 -7.68 -3.12 -10.38
C PHE A 91 -7.15 -2.37 -11.61
N LYS A 92 -6.08 -2.88 -12.24
CA LYS A 92 -5.48 -2.37 -13.49
C LYS A 92 -5.14 -0.87 -13.42
N THR A 93 -5.98 -0.03 -14.04
CA THR A 93 -5.76 1.41 -14.22
C THR A 93 -6.63 2.26 -13.30
N ASP A 94 -7.49 1.64 -12.49
CA ASP A 94 -8.51 2.35 -11.73
C ASP A 94 -7.97 2.90 -10.40
N LEU A 95 -6.83 2.39 -9.94
CA LEU A 95 -6.23 2.77 -8.66
C LEU A 95 -4.78 3.22 -8.86
N PHE A 96 -4.42 4.28 -8.16
CA PHE A 96 -3.04 4.64 -7.91
C PHE A 96 -2.66 4.13 -6.52
N VAL A 97 -1.65 3.27 -6.46
CA VAL A 97 -1.26 2.56 -5.24
C VAL A 97 0.16 2.99 -4.86
N ILE A 98 0.31 3.52 -3.64
CA ILE A 98 1.60 3.78 -2.99
C ILE A 98 1.65 2.90 -1.75
N TRP A 99 2.83 2.55 -1.26
CA TRP A 99 2.97 1.77 -0.04
C TRP A 99 4.23 2.15 0.72
N SER A 100 4.24 1.89 2.02
CA SER A 100 5.41 2.06 2.88
C SER A 100 6.44 0.94 2.67
N GLU A 101 7.71 1.20 2.98
CA GLU A 101 8.73 0.16 3.04
C GLU A 101 8.41 -0.91 4.12
N ASP A 102 8.93 -2.13 3.96
CA ASP A 102 8.72 -3.23 4.92
C ASP A 102 9.32 -2.92 6.33
N ASN A 103 10.31 -2.04 6.40
CA ASN A 103 10.99 -1.59 7.62
C ASN A 103 10.29 -0.40 8.32
N ALA A 104 9.30 0.23 7.70
CA ALA A 104 8.59 1.39 8.25
C ALA A 104 7.94 1.01 9.58
N GLU A 105 7.65 1.96 10.48
CA GLU A 105 7.01 1.63 11.76
C GLU A 105 5.63 0.97 11.53
N LYS A 106 4.84 1.55 10.62
CA LYS A 106 3.52 1.09 10.20
C LYS A 106 3.56 0.64 8.74
N LEU A 107 2.89 -0.48 8.47
CA LEU A 107 2.72 -1.00 7.12
C LEU A 107 1.46 -0.41 6.52
N VAL A 108 1.62 0.53 5.58
CA VAL A 108 0.51 1.30 5.01
C VAL A 108 0.51 1.16 3.50
N ILE A 109 -0.70 1.01 2.93
CA ILE A 109 -1.00 1.11 1.50
C ILE A 109 -2.03 2.21 1.32
#